data_AF-C7SI34-F1
#
_entry.id   AF-C7SI34-F1
#
_cell.length_a   1.000
_cell.length_b   1.000
_cell.length_c   1.000
_cell.angle_alpha   90.00
_cell.angle_beta   90.00
_cell.angle_gamma   90.00
#
_symmetry.space_group_name_H-M   'P 1'
#
loop_
_entity.id
_entity.type
_entity.pdbx_description
1 polymer ?
#
loop_
_entity_poly.entity_id
_entity_poly.type
_entity_poly.pdbx_seq_one_letter_code
_entity_poly.pdbx_strand_id
1 'polypeptide(L)' 'DGVITIEESNGLDTELEVVEGMQFDRGYQSPYMVTDSDKMIAELERPYILVTDKKISSFQDILPLLEQVVQSSRPI' A
#
# COMPACT_ATOMS: atom_id res chain seq x y z
N ASP A 1 3.34 -21.45 -3.62
CA ASP A 1 2.75 -20.41 -4.50
C ASP A 1 3.60 -19.17 -4.44
N GLY A 2 4.41 -18.94 -5.49
CA GLY A 2 5.22 -17.72 -5.60
C GLY A 2 4.39 -16.62 -6.24
N VAL A 3 4.50 -15.40 -5.73
CA VAL A 3 3.89 -14.22 -6.33
C VAL A 3 4.89 -13.64 -7.32
N ILE A 4 4.43 -13.36 -8.53
CA ILE A 4 5.21 -12.69 -9.58
C ILE A 4 4.50 -11.39 -9.89
N THR A 5 5.18 -10.27 -9.64
CA THR A 5 4.73 -8.93 -10.02
C THR A 5 5.56 -8.48 -11.22
N ILE A 6 4.91 -7.84 -12.19
CA ILE A 6 5.58 -7.29 -13.38
C ILE A 6 5.53 -5.77 -13.24
N GLU A 7 6.71 -5.15 -13.15
CA GLU A 7 6.87 -3.70 -13.19
C GLU A 7 7.38 -3.29 -14.58
N GLU A 8 6.85 -2.19 -15.12
CA GLU A 8 7.33 -1.63 -16.39
C GLU A 8 8.65 -0.89 -16.15
N SER A 9 9.77 -1.50 -16.54
CA SER A 9 11.08 -0.84 -16.55
C SER A 9 11.32 -0.14 -17.90
N ASN A 10 11.88 1.08 -17.84
CA ASN A 10 12.27 1.85 -19.03
C ASN A 10 13.60 1.38 -19.67
N GLY A 11 14.20 0.29 -19.16
CA GLY A 11 15.45 -0.28 -19.66
C GLY A 11 15.23 -1.20 -20.88
N LEU A 12 16.30 -1.40 -21.67
CA LEU A 12 16.31 -2.38 -22.78
C LEU A 12 16.46 -3.83 -22.29
N ASP A 13 16.91 -4.01 -21.06
CA ASP A 13 17.23 -5.30 -20.45
C ASP A 13 16.08 -5.78 -19.53
N THR A 14 15.82 -7.08 -19.52
CA THR A 14 14.86 -7.70 -18.60
C THR A 14 15.57 -8.05 -17.29
N GLU A 15 15.16 -7.42 -16.20
CA GLU A 15 15.69 -7.68 -14.86
C GLU A 15 14.71 -8.54 -14.04
N LEU A 16 15.24 -9.50 -13.29
CA LEU A 16 14.48 -10.32 -12.34
C LEU A 16 15.01 -10.05 -10.93
N GLU A 17 14.19 -9.40 -10.10
CA GLU A 17 14.48 -9.18 -8.69
C GLU A 17 13.59 -10.07 -7.82
N VAL A 18 14.20 -10.76 -6.85
CA VAL A 18 13.46 -11.52 -5.83
C VAL A 18 13.49 -10.69 -4.56
N VAL A 19 12.35 -10.11 -4.20
CA VAL A 19 12.17 -9.33 -2.98
C VAL A 19 11.41 -10.12 -1.93
N GLU A 20 11.73 -9.89 -0.65
CA GLU A 20 10.92 -10.39 0.45
C GLU A 20 9.62 -9.56 0.52
N GLY A 21 8.49 -10.23 0.29
CA GLY A 21 7.18 -9.61 0.27
C GLY A 21 6.07 -10.61 0.59
N MET A 22 4.86 -10.10 0.74
CA MET A 22 3.69 -10.91 1.06
C MET A 22 2.44 -10.35 0.38
N GLN A 23 1.63 -11.24 -0.18
CA GLN A 23 0.33 -10.92 -0.75
C GLN A 23 -0.78 -11.57 0.09
N PHE A 24 -1.89 -10.86 0.25
CA PHE A 24 -3.08 -11.36 0.91
C PHE A 24 -4.30 -11.18 0.02
N ASP A 25 -5.30 -12.05 0.18
CA ASP A 25 -6.59 -11.96 -0.51
C ASP A 25 -7.52 -10.92 0.17
N ARG A 26 -7.04 -9.68 0.29
CA ARG A 26 -7.83 -8.53 0.76
C ARG A 26 -7.49 -7.28 -0.06
N GLY A 27 -8.54 -6.64 -0.59
CA GLY A 27 -8.42 -5.37 -1.30
C GLY A 27 -8.64 -4.15 -0.39
N TYR A 28 -8.67 -2.97 -1.01
CA TYR A 28 -9.04 -1.71 -0.35
C TYR A 28 -10.51 -1.73 0.11
N GLN A 29 -10.80 -1.05 1.23
CA GLN A 29 -12.16 -0.99 1.79
C GLN A 29 -13.07 -0.02 1.03
N SER A 30 -12.50 0.96 0.35
CA SER A 30 -13.22 2.03 -0.33
C SER A 30 -12.61 2.31 -1.70
N PRO A 31 -13.42 2.48 -2.76
CA PRO A 31 -12.93 2.83 -4.10
C PRO A 31 -12.13 4.13 -4.14
N TYR A 32 -12.32 5.03 -3.16
CA TYR A 32 -11.55 6.26 -3.05
C TYR A 32 -10.06 6.06 -2.72
N MET A 33 -9.65 4.83 -2.41
CA MET A 33 -8.25 4.47 -2.17
C MET A 33 -7.49 4.11 -3.47
N VAL A 34 -8.18 4.04 -4.61
CA VAL A 34 -7.57 3.75 -5.92
C VAL A 34 -6.69 4.93 -6.34
N THR A 35 -5.42 4.66 -6.65
CA THR A 35 -4.45 5.66 -7.13
C THR A 35 -4.27 5.59 -8.65
N ASP A 36 -4.35 4.39 -9.21
CA ASP A 36 -4.39 4.16 -10.67
C ASP A 36 -5.80 3.69 -11.04
N SER A 37 -6.56 4.61 -11.64
CA SER A 37 -7.95 4.38 -12.04
C SER A 37 -8.09 3.49 -13.28
N ASP A 38 -7.04 3.35 -14.09
CA ASP A 38 -7.07 2.54 -15.30
C ASP A 38 -6.87 1.06 -14.94
N LYS A 39 -5.93 0.79 -14.02
CA LYS A 39 -5.66 -0.56 -13.51
C LYS A 39 -6.55 -0.95 -12.32
N MET A 40 -7.27 0.02 -11.73
CA MET A 40 -8.08 -0.15 -10.51
C MET A 40 -7.25 -0.69 -9.33
N ILE A 41 -6.08 -0.08 -9.09
CA ILE A 41 -5.13 -0.47 -8.03
C ILE A 41 -4.78 0.70 -7.12
N ALA A 42 -4.34 0.37 -5.90
CA ALA A 42 -3.80 1.33 -4.94
C ALA A 42 -2.29 1.07 -4.80
N GLU A 43 -1.49 1.91 -5.45
CA GLU A 43 -0.03 1.91 -5.38
C GLU A 43 0.44 3.00 -4.41
N LEU A 44 1.24 2.61 -3.42
CA LEU A 44 1.79 3.50 -2.41
C LEU A 44 3.31 3.35 -2.34
N GLU A 45 4.04 4.45 -2.44
CA GLU A 45 5.50 4.45 -2.31
C GLU A 45 5.93 4.60 -0.85
N ARG A 46 6.76 3.65 -0.38
CA ARG A 46 7.33 3.62 0.99
C ARG A 46 6.30 3.94 2.10
N PRO A 47 5.13 3.27 2.12
CA PRO A 47 4.09 3.58 3.08
C PRO A 47 4.43 3.09 4.49
N TYR A 48 3.77 3.67 5.48
CA TYR A 48 3.61 3.04 6.78
C TYR A 48 2.54 1.97 6.72
N ILE A 49 2.70 0.92 7.53
CA ILE A 49 1.71 -0.16 7.65
C ILE A 49 1.15 -0.12 9.07
N LEU A 50 -0.14 0.22 9.20
CA LEU A 50 -0.84 0.16 10.47
C LEU A 50 -1.40 -1.25 10.70
N VAL A 51 -0.87 -1.94 11.71
CA VAL A 51 -1.38 -3.25 12.15
C VAL A 51 -2.04 -3.10 13.51
N THR A 52 -3.32 -3.45 13.61
CA THR A 52 -4.10 -3.42 14.85
C THR A 52 -4.98 -4.66 14.95
N ASP A 53 -5.17 -5.15 16.18
CA ASP A 53 -6.07 -6.26 16.51
C ASP A 53 -7.49 -5.79 16.82
N LYS A 54 -7.71 -4.47 16.91
CA LYS A 54 -9.01 -3.86 17.21
C LYS A 54 -9.70 -3.32 15.97
N LYS A 55 -11.02 -3.45 15.92
CA LYS A 55 -11.84 -2.81 14.88
C LYS A 55 -11.84 -1.30 15.07
N ILE A 56 -11.24 -0.57 14.14
CA ILE A 56 -11.33 0.89 14.07
C ILE A 56 -12.76 1.25 13.69
N SER A 57 -13.48 1.85 14.64
CA SER A 57 -14.90 2.19 14.51
C SER A 57 -15.12 3.70 14.44
N SER A 58 -14.23 4.46 15.07
CA SER A 58 -14.22 5.92 15.06
C SER A 58 -12.91 6.43 14.47
N PHE A 59 -13.01 7.49 13.67
CA PHE A 59 -11.86 8.21 13.14
C PHE A 59 -11.02 8.85 14.27
N GLN A 60 -11.63 9.20 15.40
CA GLN A 60 -10.95 9.80 16.55
C GLN A 60 -9.87 8.90 17.14
N ASP A 61 -10.02 7.58 17.03
CA ASP A 61 -9.10 6.61 17.61
C ASP A 61 -7.73 6.61 16.92
N ILE A 62 -7.70 7.00 15.63
CA ILE A 62 -6.48 7.01 14.81
C ILE A 62 -5.94 8.42 14.54
N LEU A 63 -6.70 9.46 14.87
CA LEU A 63 -6.33 10.86 14.59
C LEU A 63 -4.92 11.23 15.09
N PRO A 64 -4.52 10.91 16.35
CA PRO A 64 -3.19 11.29 16.84
C PRO A 64 -2.06 10.60 16.06
N LEU A 65 -2.29 9.39 15.56
CA LEU A 65 -1.31 8.67 14.74
C LEU A 65 -1.21 9.30 13.35
N LEU A 66 -2.34 9.65 12.74
CA LEU A 66 -2.37 10.30 11.43
C LEU A 66 -1.64 11.64 11.45
N GLU A 67 -1.78 12.42 12.51
CA GLU A 67 -1.03 13.69 12.67
C GLU A 67 0.49 13.46 12.63
N GLN A 68 0.99 12.40 13.27
CA GLN A 68 2.41 12.04 13.24
C GLN A 68 2.86 11.58 11.86
N VAL A 69 2.03 10.82 11.15
CA VAL A 69 2.32 10.34 9.79
C VAL A 69 2.37 11.51 8.81
N VAL A 70 1.44 12.46 8.89
CA VAL A 70 1.42 13.65 8.03
C VAL A 70 2.71 14.46 8.17
N GLN A 71 3.26 14.58 9.39
CA GLN A 71 4.56 15.24 9.61
C GLN A 71 5.71 14.54 8.89
N SER A 72 5.64 13.22 8.72
CA SER A 72 6.64 12.44 8.02
C SER A 72 6.49 12.43 6.48
N SER A 73 5.41 13.05 5.95
CA SER A 73 5.10 13.14 4.51
C SER A 73 5.14 11.80 3.77
N ARG A 74 4.82 10.70 4.47
CA ARG A 74 4.70 9.37 3.89
C ARG A 74 3.25 8.89 3.96
N PRO A 75 2.79 8.11 2.97
CA PRO A 75 1.46 7.52 2.99
C PRO A 75 1.32 6.46 4.10
N ILE A 76 0.08 6.19 4.54
CA ILE A 76 -0.31 5.14 5.50
C ILE A 76 -1.59 4.44 5.05
#